data_AF-A0A963MQD0-F1
#
_entry.id   AF-A0A963MQD0-F1
#
_cell.length_a   1.000
_cell.length_b   1.000
_cell.length_c   1.000
_cell.angle_alpha   90.00
_cell.angle_beta   90.00
_cell.angle_gamma   90.00
#
_symmetry.space_group_name_H-M   'P 1'
#
loop_
_entity.id
_entity.type
_entity.pdbx_description
1 polymer ?
#
loop_
_entity_poly.entity_id
_entity_poly.type
_entity_poly.pdbx_seq_one_letter_code
_entity_poly.pdbx_strand_id
1 'polypeptide(L)'
;RDDNDGADTPMLLLAHGDALCTDDLAYQAFRRQVRDPAWQAGFLAQPLAARKAFIAGLRQKSEAAKAEKAMEIMDVNADAVAALLREHGYPTLVHGHTHRPDIHHLNVDGRDCVRRVLPDWRGHACWLRWDGRDFTPESGDAVRI
;
A
#
# COMPACT_ATOMS: atom_id res chain seq x y z
N ARG A 1 -17.10 -3.27 41.55
CA ARG A 1 -17.40 -4.01 40.30
C ARG A 1 -16.51 -3.34 39.27
N ASP A 2 -15.61 -4.10 38.68
CA ASP A 2 -14.38 -3.66 38.02
C ASP A 2 -14.53 -2.51 37.04
N ASP A 3 -13.79 -1.43 37.33
CA ASP A 3 -13.42 -0.39 36.38
C ASP A 3 -12.15 -0.84 35.65
N ASN A 4 -12.28 -1.74 34.66
CA ASN A 4 -11.16 -2.18 33.82
C ASN A 4 -11.54 -2.24 32.33
N ASP A 5 -12.10 -1.15 31.80
CA ASP A 5 -12.37 -0.95 30.37
C ASP A 5 -11.25 -0.13 29.67
N GLY A 6 -10.10 0.01 30.31
CA GLY A 6 -8.92 0.69 29.76
C GLY A 6 -8.04 -0.17 28.84
N ALA A 7 -8.61 -1.16 28.15
CA ALA A 7 -7.87 -1.83 27.07
C ALA A 7 -7.81 -0.86 25.88
N ASP A 8 -6.67 -0.21 25.69
CA ASP A 8 -6.38 0.66 24.55
C ASP A 8 -6.88 0.00 23.27
N THR A 9 -7.92 0.59 22.64
CA THR A 9 -8.45 0.05 21.39
C THR A 9 -7.33 0.19 20.34
N PRO A 10 -6.87 -0.91 19.72
CA PRO A 10 -5.75 -0.86 18.81
C PRO A 10 -6.08 0.04 17.61
N MET A 11 -5.23 1.06 17.38
CA MET A 11 -5.35 1.93 16.22
C MET A 11 -4.73 1.26 15.00
N LEU A 12 -5.54 1.09 13.96
CA LEU A 12 -5.15 0.51 12.68
C LEU A 12 -5.15 1.59 11.60
N LEU A 13 -4.06 1.68 10.84
CA LEU A 13 -3.95 2.52 9.65
C LEU A 13 -3.86 1.65 8.41
N LEU A 14 -4.78 1.86 7.46
CA LEU A 14 -4.83 1.11 6.21
C LEU A 14 -4.35 1.99 5.06
N ALA A 15 -3.44 1.46 4.24
CA ALA A 15 -2.98 2.12 3.03
C ALA A 15 -2.82 1.12 1.89
N HIS A 16 -2.87 1.58 0.64
CA HIS A 16 -2.42 0.72 -0.46
C HIS A 16 -0.91 0.48 -0.36
N GLY A 17 -0.12 1.51 -0.04
CA GLY A 17 1.34 1.46 0.12
C GLY A 17 2.11 2.28 -0.92
N ASP A 18 1.51 2.53 -2.09
CA ASP A 18 2.12 3.25 -3.21
C ASP A 18 2.57 4.69 -2.88
N ALA A 19 1.87 5.35 -1.96
CA ALA A 19 2.22 6.70 -1.50
C ALA A 19 3.54 6.74 -0.70
N LEU A 20 3.95 5.60 -0.13
CA LEU A 20 5.12 5.50 0.75
C LEU A 20 6.41 5.19 -0.03
N CYS A 21 6.31 4.82 -1.31
CA CYS A 21 7.45 4.62 -2.20
C CYS A 21 7.98 5.97 -2.72
N THR A 22 8.42 6.86 -1.83
CA THR A 22 8.77 8.25 -2.16
C THR A 22 10.07 8.39 -2.96
N ASP A 23 10.93 7.36 -2.93
CA ASP A 23 12.18 7.34 -3.68
C ASP A 23 11.97 7.05 -5.18
N ASP A 24 10.82 6.46 -5.56
CA ASP A 24 10.41 6.34 -6.96
C ASP A 24 9.79 7.66 -7.47
N LEU A 25 10.64 8.66 -7.67
CA LEU A 25 10.23 10.00 -8.09
C LEU A 25 9.39 10.00 -9.37
N ALA A 26 9.72 9.13 -10.32
CA ALA A 26 8.99 8.99 -11.58
C ALA A 26 7.58 8.44 -11.35
N TYR A 27 7.47 7.40 -10.51
CA TYR A 27 6.16 6.88 -10.10
C TYR A 27 5.37 7.94 -9.34
N GLN A 28 5.97 8.65 -8.37
CA GLN A 28 5.28 9.68 -7.60
C GLN A 28 4.81 10.86 -8.47
N ALA A 29 5.56 11.24 -9.50
CA ALA A 29 5.13 12.25 -10.47
C ALA A 29 3.90 11.77 -11.27
N PHE A 30 3.95 10.55 -11.80
CA PHE A 30 2.81 9.93 -12.48
C PHE A 30 1.60 9.81 -11.55
N ARG A 31 1.82 9.37 -10.32
CA ARG A 31 0.84 9.22 -9.26
C ARG A 31 0.07 10.52 -9.00
N ARG A 32 0.78 11.65 -8.90
CA ARG A 32 0.19 12.98 -8.76
C ARG A 32 -0.62 13.37 -9.99
N GLN A 33 -0.08 13.14 -11.19
CA GLN A 33 -0.79 13.45 -12.44
C GLN A 33 -2.11 12.69 -12.55
N VAL A 34 -2.14 11.37 -12.31
CA VAL A 34 -3.37 10.57 -12.51
C VAL A 34 -4.40 10.71 -11.39
N ARG A 35 -4.01 11.34 -10.28
CA ARG A 35 -4.91 11.72 -9.17
C ARG A 35 -5.40 13.16 -9.27
N ASP A 36 -4.88 13.96 -10.20
CA ASP A 36 -5.37 15.31 -10.45
C ASP A 36 -6.81 15.25 -11.02
N PRO A 37 -7.78 15.97 -10.43
CA PRO A 37 -9.18 15.93 -10.87
C PRO A 37 -9.38 16.37 -12.33
N ALA A 38 -8.61 17.36 -12.81
CA ALA A 38 -8.74 17.82 -14.19
C ALA A 38 -8.17 16.79 -15.17
N TRP A 39 -7.07 16.14 -14.83
CA TRP A 39 -6.54 15.02 -15.59
C TRP A 39 -7.54 13.85 -15.64
N GLN A 40 -8.14 13.49 -14.51
CA GLN A 40 -9.15 12.43 -14.45
C GLN A 40 -10.37 12.75 -15.30
N ALA A 41 -10.90 13.99 -15.21
CA ALA A 41 -12.01 14.43 -16.03
C ALA A 41 -11.67 14.38 -17.53
N GLY A 42 -10.50 14.89 -17.92
CA GLY A 42 -10.04 14.86 -19.31
C GLY A 42 -9.81 13.44 -19.84
N PHE A 43 -9.25 12.54 -19.02
CA PHE A 43 -9.08 11.14 -19.37
C PHE A 43 -10.42 10.43 -19.53
N LEU A 44 -11.35 10.60 -18.58
CA LEU A 44 -12.66 9.95 -18.58
C LEU A 44 -13.59 10.45 -19.68
N ALA A 45 -13.40 11.68 -20.17
CA ALA A 45 -14.14 12.23 -21.31
C ALA A 45 -13.75 11.59 -22.65
N GLN A 46 -12.63 10.86 -22.74
CA GLN A 46 -12.20 10.22 -23.98
C GLN A 46 -13.03 8.97 -24.31
N PRO A 47 -13.19 8.63 -25.61
CA PRO A 47 -13.77 7.36 -26.02
C PRO A 47 -13.06 6.17 -25.37
N LEU A 48 -13.81 5.10 -25.08
CA LEU A 48 -13.28 3.90 -24.43
C LEU A 48 -12.06 3.32 -25.17
N ALA A 49 -12.08 3.32 -26.50
CA ALA A 49 -10.97 2.84 -27.32
C ALA A 49 -9.67 3.64 -27.08
N ALA A 50 -9.77 4.97 -27.00
CA ALA A 50 -8.64 5.86 -26.72
C ALA A 50 -8.08 5.60 -25.31
N ARG A 51 -8.94 5.48 -24.30
CA ARG A 51 -8.53 5.13 -22.93
C ARG A 51 -7.80 3.79 -22.86
N LYS A 52 -8.31 2.76 -23.56
CA LYS A 52 -7.68 1.44 -23.62
C LYS A 52 -6.30 1.50 -24.28
N ALA A 53 -6.17 2.21 -25.41
CA ALA A 53 -4.89 2.38 -26.10
C ALA A 53 -3.86 3.10 -25.21
N PHE A 54 -4.28 4.17 -24.53
CA PHE A 54 -3.44 4.90 -23.58
C PHE A 54 -2.95 4.01 -22.43
N ILE A 55 -3.85 3.25 -21.79
CA ILE A 55 -3.50 2.33 -20.69
C ILE A 55 -2.55 1.22 -21.17
N ALA A 56 -2.77 0.66 -22.37
CA ALA A 56 -1.89 -0.37 -22.93
C ALA A 56 -0.45 0.15 -23.10
N GLY A 57 -0.31 1.37 -23.64
CA GLY A 57 1.00 2.02 -23.77
C GLY A 57 1.66 2.30 -22.42
N LEU A 58 0.90 2.74 -21.42
CA LEU A 58 1.41 2.93 -20.06
C LEU A 58 1.88 1.61 -19.42
N ARG A 59 1.12 0.52 -19.59
CA ARG A 59 1.51 -0.80 -19.08
C ARG A 59 2.84 -1.25 -19.66
N GLN A 60 3.02 -1.16 -20.98
CA GLN A 60 4.28 -1.53 -21.62
C GLN A 60 5.46 -0.71 -21.07
N LYS A 61 5.30 0.61 -20.94
CA LYS A 61 6.34 1.48 -20.36
C LYS A 61 6.64 1.15 -18.90
N SER A 62 5.61 0.87 -18.10
CA SER A 62 5.77 0.53 -16.68
C SER A 62 6.51 -0.79 -16.49
N GLU A 63 6.16 -1.82 -17.27
CA GLU A 63 6.84 -3.12 -17.19
C GLU A 63 8.29 -3.03 -17.65
N ALA A 64 8.58 -2.28 -18.72
CA ALA A 64 9.95 -2.03 -19.15
C ALA A 64 10.77 -1.30 -18.07
N ALA A 65 10.21 -0.23 -17.47
CA ALA A 65 10.89 0.52 -16.42
C ALA A 65 11.11 -0.29 -15.13
N LYS A 66 10.21 -1.21 -14.79
CA LYS A 66 10.38 -2.11 -13.61
C LYS A 66 11.54 -3.09 -13.80
N ALA A 67 11.81 -3.53 -15.03
CA ALA A 67 12.93 -4.44 -15.30
C ALA A 67 14.31 -3.81 -15.07
N GLU A 68 14.40 -2.48 -15.18
CA GLU A 68 15.65 -1.72 -15.03
C GLU A 68 15.84 -1.14 -13.61
N LYS A 69 14.77 -1.06 -12.80
CA LYS A 69 14.82 -0.47 -11.46
C LYS A 69 15.41 -1.44 -10.44
N ALA A 70 16.31 -0.93 -9.60
CA ALA A 70 16.77 -1.66 -8.43
C ALA A 70 15.59 -1.96 -7.49
N MET A 71 15.56 -3.19 -6.97
CA MET A 71 14.52 -3.67 -6.05
C MET A 71 14.34 -2.74 -4.83
N GLU A 72 15.38 -2.05 -4.37
CA GLU A 72 15.29 -1.17 -3.20
C GLU A 72 14.52 0.14 -3.47
N ILE A 73 14.56 0.68 -4.68
CA ILE A 73 13.81 1.90 -5.05
C ILE A 73 12.29 1.64 -5.06
N MET A 74 11.88 0.38 -5.23
CA MET A 74 10.48 -0.03 -5.32
C MET A 74 9.85 -0.40 -3.97
N ASP A 75 10.60 -0.31 -2.88
CA ASP A 75 10.04 -0.49 -1.53
C ASP A 75 9.51 0.84 -0.96
N VAL A 76 8.88 0.79 0.20
CA VAL A 76 8.49 1.98 0.94
C VAL A 76 9.71 2.64 1.58
N ASN A 77 9.72 3.97 1.58
CA ASN A 77 10.75 4.77 2.24
C ASN A 77 10.51 4.78 3.76
N ALA A 78 11.57 4.56 4.54
CA ALA A 78 11.48 4.46 6.00
C ALA A 78 11.03 5.78 6.66
N ASP A 79 11.51 6.92 6.17
CA ASP A 79 11.13 8.25 6.69
C ASP A 79 9.67 8.57 6.36
N ALA A 80 9.20 8.19 5.17
CA ALA A 80 7.79 8.33 4.79
C ALA A 80 6.87 7.48 5.69
N VAL A 81 7.28 6.25 6.03
CA VAL A 81 6.57 5.40 6.99
C VAL A 81 6.56 6.05 8.38
N ALA A 82 7.71 6.49 8.89
CA ALA A 82 7.80 7.12 10.21
C ALA A 82 6.96 8.41 10.30
N ALA A 83 6.95 9.22 9.23
CA ALA A 83 6.13 10.43 9.16
C ALA A 83 4.63 10.11 9.19
N LEU A 84 4.19 9.13 8.40
CA LEU A 84 2.81 8.68 8.39
C LEU A 84 2.38 8.14 9.77
N LEU A 85 3.24 7.37 10.42
CA LEU A 85 2.96 6.84 11.77
C LEU A 85 2.83 7.98 12.78
N ARG A 86 3.73 8.96 12.77
CA ARG A 86 3.64 10.16 13.62
C ARG A 86 2.33 10.92 13.43
N GLU A 87 1.92 11.14 12.18
CA GLU A 87 0.69 11.89 11.84
C GLU A 87 -0.57 11.23 12.41
N HIS A 88 -0.60 9.90 12.48
CA HIS A 88 -1.76 9.14 12.91
C HIS A 88 -1.68 8.60 14.34
N GLY A 89 -0.73 9.06 15.16
CA GLY A 89 -0.63 8.66 16.56
C GLY A 89 -0.01 7.28 16.79
N TYR A 90 0.96 6.89 15.95
CA TYR A 90 1.74 5.65 16.06
C TYR A 90 0.92 4.34 15.99
N PRO A 91 0.03 4.19 14.98
CA PRO A 91 -0.83 3.02 14.84
C PRO A 91 -0.06 1.79 14.33
N THR A 92 -0.73 0.64 14.28
CA THR A 92 -0.31 -0.46 13.40
C THR A 92 -0.68 -0.12 11.96
N LEU A 93 0.32 -0.06 11.07
CA LEU A 93 0.14 0.16 9.64
C LEU A 93 -0.03 -1.18 8.91
N VAL A 94 -1.10 -1.33 8.15
CA VAL A 94 -1.31 -2.43 7.21
C VAL A 94 -1.34 -1.88 5.79
N HIS A 95 -0.47 -2.38 4.92
CA HIS A 95 -0.43 -1.99 3.51
C HIS A 95 -0.07 -3.14 2.58
N GLY A 96 -0.23 -2.96 1.27
CA GLY A 96 0.22 -3.89 0.24
C GLY A 96 1.24 -3.22 -0.69
N HIS A 97 0.95 -3.26 -2.00
CA HIS A 97 1.70 -2.60 -3.08
C HIS A 97 3.09 -3.18 -3.39
N THR A 98 3.93 -3.42 -2.38
CA THR A 98 5.31 -3.87 -2.58
C THR A 98 5.43 -5.36 -2.88
N HIS A 99 4.38 -6.13 -2.58
CA HIS A 99 4.31 -7.59 -2.77
C HIS A 99 5.43 -8.34 -1.99
N ARG A 100 5.86 -7.78 -0.85
CA ARG A 100 6.87 -8.33 0.05
C ARG A 100 6.25 -8.61 1.42
N PRO A 101 5.50 -9.72 1.57
CA PRO A 101 4.79 -10.00 2.82
C PRO A 101 5.75 -10.14 3.99
N ASP A 102 5.60 -9.29 5.00
CA ASP A 102 6.42 -9.28 6.21
C ASP A 102 5.72 -8.52 7.35
N ILE A 103 6.22 -8.70 8.57
CA ILE A 103 5.82 -7.96 9.77
C ILE A 103 7.06 -7.24 10.30
N HIS A 104 7.09 -5.93 10.16
CA HIS A 104 8.18 -5.11 10.65
C HIS A 104 7.81 -4.48 11.98
N HIS A 105 8.61 -4.75 13.00
CA HIS A 105 8.57 -4.04 14.28
C HIS A 105 9.44 -2.80 14.17
N LEU A 106 8.84 -1.63 14.39
CA LEU A 106 9.47 -0.33 14.24
C LEU A 106 9.48 0.37 15.59
N ASN A 107 10.54 1.11 15.88
CA ASN A 107 10.55 2.07 16.97
C ASN A 107 10.60 3.48 16.38
N VAL A 108 9.53 4.25 16.56
CA VAL A 108 9.41 5.62 16.05
C VAL A 108 9.19 6.55 17.23
N ASP A 109 10.13 7.47 17.46
CA ASP A 109 10.10 8.42 18.58
C ASP A 109 9.93 7.74 19.96
N GLY A 110 10.56 6.57 20.13
CA GLY A 110 10.50 5.79 21.38
C GLY A 110 9.22 4.95 21.53
N ARG A 111 8.35 4.90 20.52
CA ARG A 111 7.10 4.11 20.52
C ARG A 111 7.21 2.93 19.60
N ASP A 112 6.72 1.79 20.06
CA ASP A 112 6.67 0.57 19.26
C ASP A 112 5.48 0.65 18.29
N CYS A 113 5.78 0.50 17.01
CA CYS A 113 4.80 0.42 15.92
C CYS A 113 4.98 -0.88 15.16
N VAL A 114 3.92 -1.31 14.48
CA VAL A 114 3.97 -2.47 13.58
C VAL A 114 3.62 -2.03 12.18
N ARG A 115 4.43 -2.43 11.19
CA ARG A 115 4.10 -2.32 9.76
C ARG A 115 3.93 -3.73 9.20
N ARG A 116 2.73 -4.08 8.77
CA ARG A 116 2.41 -5.37 8.17
C ARG A 116 2.14 -5.21 6.68
N VAL A 117 2.85 -6.00 5.87
CA VAL A 117 2.77 -5.97 4.42
C VAL A 117 1.93 -7.15 3.93
N LEU A 118 0.93 -6.86 3.11
CA LEU A 118 0.05 -7.86 2.50
C LEU A 118 0.72 -8.53 1.30
N PRO A 119 0.61 -9.87 1.18
CA PRO A 119 0.97 -10.59 -0.03
C PRO A 119 0.07 -10.22 -1.23
N ASP A 120 0.56 -10.48 -2.44
CA ASP A 120 -0.28 -10.48 -3.65
C ASP A 120 -0.93 -11.84 -3.87
N TRP A 121 -1.86 -11.93 -4.82
CA TRP A 121 -2.62 -13.16 -5.06
C TRP A 121 -2.02 -14.04 -6.18
N ARG A 122 -0.69 -14.00 -6.35
CA ARG A 122 -0.04 -14.89 -7.32
C ARG A 122 -0.01 -16.31 -6.76
N GLY A 123 -0.91 -17.15 -7.28
CA GLY A 123 -0.99 -18.57 -6.96
C GLY A 123 -2.19 -18.93 -6.08
N HIS A 124 -2.40 -18.22 -4.97
CA HIS A 124 -3.53 -18.41 -4.05
C HIS A 124 -4.07 -17.05 -3.58
N ALA A 125 -5.35 -17.00 -3.20
CA ALA A 125 -5.91 -15.83 -2.54
C ALA A 125 -5.45 -15.80 -1.08
N CYS A 126 -5.08 -14.63 -0.59
CA CYS A 126 -4.58 -14.44 0.77
C CYS A 126 -5.11 -13.13 1.36
N TRP A 127 -5.53 -13.16 2.61
CA TRP A 127 -6.11 -12.01 3.31
C TRP A 127 -5.76 -12.04 4.80
N LEU A 128 -6.03 -10.93 5.49
CA LEU A 128 -5.93 -10.86 6.95
C LEU A 128 -7.33 -10.79 7.54
N ARG A 129 -7.62 -11.67 8.49
CA ARG A 129 -8.79 -11.57 9.35
C ARG A 129 -8.41 -10.84 10.63
N TRP A 130 -9.17 -9.80 10.96
CA TRP A 130 -9.09 -9.07 12.23
C TRP A 130 -10.19 -9.55 13.17
N ASP A 131 -9.86 -9.92 14.40
CA ASP A 131 -10.83 -10.41 15.40
C ASP A 131 -11.17 -9.39 16.50
N GLY A 132 -10.65 -8.16 16.38
CA GLY A 132 -10.76 -7.13 17.41
C GLY A 132 -9.50 -6.99 18.26
N ARG A 133 -8.55 -7.92 18.17
CA ARG A 133 -7.29 -7.91 18.92
C ARG A 133 -6.08 -8.16 18.04
N ASP A 134 -6.15 -9.14 17.15
CA ASP A 134 -5.03 -9.59 16.35
C ASP A 134 -5.39 -9.88 14.89
N PHE A 135 -4.38 -9.89 14.03
CA PHE A 135 -4.49 -10.31 12.64
C PHE A 135 -4.10 -11.77 12.47
N THR A 136 -5.01 -12.58 11.93
CA THR A 136 -4.74 -13.94 11.47
C THR A 136 -4.60 -13.95 9.94
N PRO A 137 -3.48 -14.45 9.38
CA PRO A 137 -3.37 -14.67 7.94
C PRO A 137 -4.23 -15.86 7.52
N GLU A 138 -5.00 -15.68 6.45
CA GLU A 138 -5.85 -16.72 5.86
C GLU A 138 -5.56 -16.83 4.36
N SER A 139 -5.86 -18.00 3.80
CA SER A 139 -5.67 -18.27 2.38
C SER A 139 -6.76 -19.20 1.85
N GLY A 140 -6.98 -19.14 0.54
CA GLY A 140 -7.93 -19.96 -0.18
C GLY A 140 -7.57 -20.06 -1.66
N ASP A 141 -8.32 -20.88 -2.38
CA ASP A 141 -8.09 -21.07 -3.81
C ASP A 141 -8.26 -19.74 -4.55
N ALA A 142 -7.26 -19.39 -5.38
CA ALA A 142 -7.36 -18.22 -6.23
C ALA A 142 -8.46 -18.46 -7.28
N VAL A 143 -9.49 -17.62 -7.28
CA VAL A 143 -10.39 -17.52 -8.44
C VAL A 143 -9.56 -17.00 -9.60
N ARG A 144 -9.37 -17.83 -10.64
CA ARG A 144 -8.76 -17.37 -11.90
C ARG A 144 -9.68 -16.30 -12.50
N ILE A 145 -9.22 -15.05 -12.53
CA ILE A 145 -9.86 -13.93 -13.23
C ILE A 145 -9.43 -13.94 -14.69
#